data_AF-A0A433RXD8-F1
#
_entry.id   AF-A0A433RXD8-F1
#
_cell.length_a   1.000
_cell.length_b   1.000
_cell.length_c   1.000
_cell.angle_alpha   90.00
_cell.angle_beta   90.00
_cell.angle_gamma   90.00
#
_symmetry.space_group_name_H-M   'P 1'
#
loop_
_entity.id
_entity.type
_entity.pdbx_description
1 polymer ?
#
loop_
_entity_poly.entity_id
_entity_poly.type
_entity_poly.pdbx_seq_one_letter_code
_entity_poly.pdbx_strand_id
1 'polypeptide(L)'
;MLNVTVSKQDAHYVVAYITENFERKVVHTAESFIDSIYNLGRKWHLNEVHFELPKELVSSVTSFLRVEYPGELYEHRITVA
;
A
#
# COMPACT_ATOMS: atom_id res chain seq x y z
N MET A 1 -11.07 6.79 -5.42
CA MET A 1 -9.71 6.24 -5.57
C MET A 1 -8.86 6.69 -4.38
N LEU A 2 -8.14 5.77 -3.77
CA LEU A 2 -7.27 6.02 -2.61
C LEU A 2 -5.83 5.85 -3.03
N ASN A 3 -5.01 6.87 -2.81
CA ASN A 3 -3.57 6.80 -2.98
C ASN A 3 -2.95 6.42 -1.64
N VAL A 4 -2.09 5.41 -1.66
CA VAL A 4 -1.31 4.93 -0.51
C VAL A 4 0.15 5.17 -0.84
N THR A 5 0.67 6.30 -0.37
CA THR A 5 2.07 6.67 -0.57
C THR A 5 2.88 6.24 0.63
N VAL A 6 3.97 5.52 0.39
CA VAL A 6 4.84 4.98 1.42
C VAL A 6 6.22 5.59 1.27
N SER A 7 6.72 6.19 2.35
CA SER A 7 8.06 6.76 2.40
C SER A 7 8.85 6.17 3.56
N LYS A 8 10.16 6.01 3.38
CA LYS A 8 11.04 5.49 4.42
C LYS A 8 11.52 6.63 5.32
N GLN A 9 11.39 6.47 6.62
CA GLN A 9 12.01 7.32 7.63
C GLN A 9 12.76 6.45 8.63
N ASP A 10 14.08 6.45 8.53
CA ASP A 10 14.99 5.62 9.33
C ASP A 10 14.65 4.11 9.23
N ALA A 11 14.21 3.50 10.35
CA ALA A 11 13.81 2.10 10.45
C ALA A 11 12.30 1.88 10.22
N HIS A 12 11.52 2.94 9.97
CA HIS A 12 10.07 2.90 9.83
C HIS A 12 9.63 3.35 8.43
N TYR A 13 8.38 3.03 8.11
CA TYR A 13 7.68 3.48 6.91
C TYR A 13 6.54 4.41 7.31
N VAL A 14 6.50 5.59 6.71
CA VAL A 14 5.36 6.52 6.83
C VAL A 14 4.43 6.25 5.68
N VAL A 15 3.21 5.83 6.00
CA VAL A 15 2.15 5.49 5.05
C VAL A 15 1.11 6.61 5.07
N ALA A 16 0.93 7.27 3.94
CA ALA A 16 -0.07 8.30 3.73
C ALA A 16 -1.23 7.74 2.90
N TYR A 17 -2.42 7.73 3.49
CA TYR A 17 -3.69 7.40 2.86
C TYR A 17 -4.35 8.70 2.40
N ILE A 18 -4.41 8.92 1.08
CA ILE A 18 -4.83 10.19 0.47
C ILE A 18 -6.00 9.95 -0.47
N THR A 19 -7.08 10.69 -0.26
CA THR A 19 -8.19 10.88 -1.19
C THR A 19 -8.39 12.39 -1.41
N GLU A 20 -9.27 12.78 -2.33
CA GLU A 20 -9.54 14.21 -2.63
C GLU A 20 -9.95 15.04 -1.40
N ASN A 21 -10.56 14.40 -0.39
CA ASN A 21 -11.12 15.08 0.78
C ASN A 21 -10.45 14.67 2.11
N PHE A 22 -9.44 13.81 2.07
CA PHE A 22 -8.90 13.20 3.28
C PHE A 22 -7.44 12.79 3.12
N GLU A 23 -6.61 13.18 4.09
CA GLU A 23 -5.26 12.69 4.25
C GLU A 23 -5.08 12.13 5.67
N ARG A 24 -4.57 10.89 5.77
CA ARG A 24 -4.18 10.29 7.04
C ARG A 24 -2.81 9.66 6.91
N LYS A 25 -1.92 10.03 7.84
CA LYS A 25 -0.58 9.46 7.95
C LYS A 25 -0.49 8.50 9.13
N VAL A 26 0.14 7.36 8.91
CA VAL A 26 0.40 6.35 9.94
C VAL A 26 1.83 5.86 9.79
N VAL A 27 2.53 5.65 10.90
CA VAL A 27 3.88 5.10 10.92
C VAL A 27 3.80 3.59 11.15
N HIS A 28 4.47 2.83 10.31
CA HIS A 28 4.48 1.37 10.31
C HIS A 28 5.92 0.83 10.31
N THR A 29 6.10 -0.38 10.85
CA THR A 29 7.25 -1.23 10.50
C THR A 29 6.94 -1.96 9.19
N ALA A 30 7.92 -2.66 8.60
CA ALA A 30 7.65 -3.44 7.38
C ALA A 30 6.53 -4.47 7.58
N GLU A 31 6.54 -5.19 8.70
CA GLU A 31 5.54 -6.20 9.03
C GLU A 31 4.16 -5.58 9.26
N SER A 32 4.08 -4.51 10.07
CA SER A 32 2.79 -3.87 10.35
C SER A 32 2.21 -3.14 9.13
N PHE A 33 3.02 -2.84 8.12
CA PHE A 33 2.55 -2.31 6.86
C PHE A 33 1.77 -3.36 6.04
N ILE A 34 2.28 -4.60 5.93
CA ILE A 34 1.57 -5.68 5.22
C ILE A 34 0.22 -5.98 5.89
N ASP A 35 0.18 -6.05 7.22
CA ASP A 35 -1.07 -6.19 7.97
C ASP A 35 -2.05 -5.04 7.70
N SER A 36 -1.53 -3.82 7.51
CA SER A 36 -2.35 -2.66 7.16
C SER A 36 -2.95 -2.79 5.76
N ILE A 37 -2.18 -3.29 4.78
CA ILE A 37 -2.69 -3.57 3.43
C ILE A 37 -3.78 -4.66 3.49
N TYR A 38 -3.55 -5.74 4.24
CA TYR A 38 -4.56 -6.79 4.43
C TYR A 38 -5.88 -6.21 4.99
N ASN A 39 -5.78 -5.37 6.02
CA ASN A 39 -6.94 -4.72 6.61
C ASN A 39 -7.61 -3.72 5.67
N LEU A 40 -6.85 -3.07 4.79
CA LEU A 40 -7.37 -2.18 3.76
C LEU A 40 -8.18 -2.96 2.72
N GLY A 41 -7.61 -4.04 2.17
CA GLY A 41 -8.26 -4.87 1.15
C GLY A 41 -9.54 -5.57 1.63
N ARG A 42 -9.71 -5.74 2.95
CA ARG A 42 -11.00 -6.20 3.52
C ARG A 42 -12.09 -5.14 3.55
N LYS A 43 -11.73 -3.86 3.43
CA LYS A 43 -12.66 -2.74 3.52
C LYS A 43 -12.91 -2.08 2.17
N TRP A 44 -11.93 -2.15 1.26
CA TRP A 44 -11.88 -1.45 -0.01
C TRP A 44 -11.43 -2.40 -1.12
N HIS A 45 -12.00 -2.23 -2.32
CA HIS A 45 -11.51 -2.92 -3.51
C HIS A 45 -10.12 -2.39 -3.88
N LEU A 46 -9.15 -3.29 -4.03
CA LEU A 46 -7.76 -2.90 -4.28
C LEU A 46 -7.54 -2.32 -5.66
N ASN A 47 -8.44 -2.62 -6.61
CA ASN A 47 -8.49 -1.94 -7.91
C ASN A 47 -8.72 -0.42 -7.78
N GLU A 48 -9.29 0.05 -6.67
CA GLU A 48 -9.50 1.48 -6.38
C GLU A 48 -8.37 2.09 -5.56
N VAL A 49 -7.33 1.31 -5.24
CA VAL A 49 -6.17 1.73 -4.47
C VAL A 49 -4.97 1.84 -5.41
N HIS A 50 -4.26 2.96 -5.34
CA HIS A 50 -2.96 3.13 -5.99
C HIS A 50 -1.89 3.13 -4.91
N PHE A 51 -0.92 2.23 -5.02
CA PHE A 51 0.21 2.13 -4.12
C PHE A 51 1.41 2.83 -4.74
N GLU A 52 2.00 3.76 -4.01
CA GLU A 52 3.27 4.37 -4.34
C GLU A 52 4.27 3.90 -3.27
N LEU A 53 5.20 3.03 -3.65
CA LEU A 53 6.01 2.24 -2.72
C LEU A 53 7.51 2.45 -2.94
N PRO A 54 8.34 2.44 -1.88
CA PRO A 54 9.78 2.33 -2.00
C PRO A 54 10.16 1.04 -2.70
N LYS A 55 11.21 1.09 -3.53
CA LYS A 55 11.67 -0.04 -4.35
C LYS A 55 11.86 -1.34 -3.56
N GLU A 56 12.33 -1.29 -2.32
CA GLU A 56 12.52 -2.48 -1.48
C GLU A 56 11.21 -3.19 -1.07
N LEU A 57 10.08 -2.48 -1.05
CA LEU A 57 8.79 -3.03 -0.65
C LEU A 57 7.97 -3.55 -1.83
N VAL A 58 8.26 -3.09 -3.06
CA VAL A 58 7.49 -3.42 -4.27
C VAL A 58 7.35 -4.93 -4.44
N SER A 59 8.45 -5.69 -4.33
CA SER A 59 8.43 -7.15 -4.51
C SER A 59 7.57 -7.84 -3.45
N SER A 60 7.73 -7.47 -2.17
CA SER A 60 7.00 -8.08 -1.06
C SER A 60 5.51 -7.78 -1.13
N VAL A 61 5.15 -6.52 -1.37
CA VAL A 61 3.75 -6.08 -1.47
C VAL A 61 3.08 -6.68 -2.70
N THR A 62 3.73 -6.67 -3.85
CA THR A 62 3.16 -7.26 -5.08
C THR A 62 2.94 -8.76 -4.92
N SER A 63 3.88 -9.46 -4.28
CA SER A 63 3.75 -10.90 -4.01
C SER A 63 2.59 -11.18 -3.06
N PHE A 64 2.48 -10.42 -1.97
CA PHE A 64 1.38 -10.52 -1.02
C PHE A 64 0.03 -10.29 -1.69
N LEU A 65 -0.10 -9.21 -2.46
CA LEU A 65 -1.35 -8.86 -3.14
C LEU A 65 -1.75 -9.91 -4.20
N ARG A 66 -0.78 -10.53 -4.89
CA ARG A 66 -1.04 -11.63 -5.84
C ARG A 66 -1.62 -12.86 -5.16
N VAL A 67 -1.21 -13.13 -3.92
CA VAL A 67 -1.67 -14.29 -3.16
C VAL A 67 -3.04 -14.04 -2.55
N GLU A 68 -3.20 -12.91 -1.86
CA GLU A 68 -4.43 -12.60 -1.11
C GLU A 68 -5.55 -12.06 -2.00
N TYR A 69 -5.20 -11.37 -3.09
CA TYR A 69 -6.16 -10.67 -3.95
C TYR A 69 -5.88 -10.91 -5.46
N PRO A 70 -5.80 -12.19 -5.91
CA PRO A 70 -5.36 -12.54 -7.26
C PRO A 70 -6.23 -11.95 -8.38
N GLY A 71 -7.52 -11.68 -8.11
CA GLY A 71 -8.45 -11.10 -9.08
C GLY A 71 -8.46 -9.57 -9.13
N GLU A 72 -7.74 -8.90 -8.22
CA GLU A 72 -7.75 -7.44 -8.08
C GLU A 72 -6.37 -6.82 -8.34
N LEU A 73 -5.42 -7.60 -8.85
CA LEU A 73 -4.08 -7.10 -9.08
C LEU A 73 -3.85 -6.64 -10.52
N TYR A 74 -3.64 -5.33 -10.68
CA TYR A 74 -3.05 -4.78 -11.88
C TYR A 74 -1.79 -3.98 -11.53
N GLU A 75 -0.66 -4.32 -12.17
CA GLU A 75 0.64 -3.69 -11.90
C GLU A 75 0.64 -2.17 -12.12
N HIS A 76 -0.25 -1.64 -12.97
CA HIS A 76 -0.40 -0.18 -13.18
C HIS A 76 -0.87 0.59 -11.93
N ARG A 77 -1.36 -0.11 -10.90
CA ARG A 77 -1.78 0.47 -9.62
C ARG A 77 -0.65 0.50 -8.60
N ILE A 78 0.56 0.07 -8.96
CA ILE A 78 1.74 0.13 -8.11
C ILE A 78 2.82 0.95 -8.82
N THR A 79 3.19 2.09 -8.25
CA THR A 79 4.29 2.93 -8.71
C THR A 79 5.46 2.82 -7.73
N VAL A 80 6.68 2.86 -8.26
CA VAL A 80 7.90 2.89 -7.45
C VAL A 80 8.29 4.34 -7.19
N ALA A 81 8.40 4.74 -5.93
CA ALA A 81 8.89 6.04 -5.48
C ALA A 81 10.42 6.05 -5.23
#